data_AF-A0A2T7T948-F1
#
_entry.id   AF-A0A2T7T948-F1
#
_cell.length_a   1.000
_cell.length_b   1.000
_cell.length_c   1.000
_cell.angle_alpha   90.00
_cell.angle_beta   90.00
_cell.angle_gamma   90.00
#
_symmetry.space_group_name_H-M   'P 1'
#
loop_
_entity.id
_entity.type
_entity.pdbx_description
1 polymer ?
#
loop_
_entity_poly.entity_id
_entity_poly.type
_entity_poly.pdbx_seq_one_letter_code
_entity_poly.pdbx_strand_id
1 'polypeptide(L)'
;MALIAAGAVLSVGTAGAAQAAAGAPEAPVARAATSDSIAFSSDPTPEEQERLRQIAGAIWNDSLAAGWNMNSDVAAILSTATGEILKCSEAFALVPRPAGFIPGLGYLVNYWKNLRDYFLVVANDRTYGACVKATALNYRSAIEMASAGI
;
A
#
# COMPACT_ATOMS: atom_id res chain seq x y z
N MET A 1 9.99 -54.67 -27.64
CA MET A 1 9.88 -54.92 -29.10
C MET A 1 8.51 -54.42 -29.54
N ALA A 2 8.47 -53.62 -30.63
CA ALA A 2 7.37 -52.82 -31.24
C ALA A 2 7.11 -51.46 -30.54
N LEU A 3 7.45 -50.23 -31.01
CA LEU A 3 7.52 -49.48 -32.30
C LEU A 3 6.20 -48.82 -32.81
N ILE A 4 6.18 -47.46 -32.72
CA ILE A 4 5.63 -46.40 -33.65
C ILE A 4 4.07 -46.27 -33.68
N ALA A 5 3.37 -45.11 -33.74
CA ALA A 5 3.50 -43.79 -34.41
C ALA A 5 2.68 -42.70 -33.66
N ALA A 6 3.12 -41.44 -33.49
CA ALA A 6 3.00 -40.26 -34.38
C ALA A 6 1.57 -39.75 -34.66
N GLY A 7 1.30 -38.47 -34.34
CA GLY A 7 0.10 -37.74 -34.77
C GLY A 7 -0.06 -36.36 -34.11
N ALA A 8 0.69 -35.36 -34.58
CA ALA A 8 0.49 -33.95 -34.23
C ALA A 8 -0.48 -33.29 -35.23
N VAL A 9 -1.39 -32.44 -34.74
CA VAL A 9 -2.07 -31.44 -35.59
C VAL A 9 -2.13 -30.12 -34.83
N LEU A 10 -1.32 -29.15 -35.26
CA LEU A 10 -1.41 -27.74 -34.91
C LEU A 10 -2.33 -27.07 -35.93
N SER A 11 -3.48 -26.55 -35.50
CA SER A 11 -4.32 -25.71 -36.35
C SER A 11 -3.88 -24.26 -36.25
N VAL A 12 -3.19 -23.81 -37.31
CA VAL A 12 -2.94 -22.40 -37.64
C VAL A 12 -4.26 -21.76 -38.07
N GLY A 13 -4.69 -20.71 -37.37
CA GLY A 13 -5.78 -19.84 -37.81
C GLY A 13 -5.23 -18.56 -38.44
N THR A 14 -5.38 -18.42 -39.75
CA THR A 14 -5.04 -17.22 -40.53
C THR A 14 -6.15 -16.18 -40.52
N ALA A 15 -5.71 -14.92 -40.60
CA ALA A 15 -6.43 -13.65 -40.72
C ALA A 15 -7.80 -13.63 -41.42
N GLY A 16 -8.74 -12.90 -40.81
CA GLY A 16 -9.90 -12.32 -41.47
C GLY A 16 -9.83 -10.79 -41.37
N ALA A 17 -9.71 -10.12 -42.51
CA ALA A 17 -9.88 -8.68 -42.65
C ALA A 17 -11.36 -8.38 -42.99
N ALA A 18 -11.96 -7.41 -42.29
CA ALA A 18 -13.17 -6.73 -42.74
C ALA A 18 -13.15 -5.27 -42.26
N GLN A 19 -13.36 -4.36 -43.22
CA GLN A 19 -13.23 -2.91 -43.12
C GLN A 19 -14.33 -2.20 -42.31
N ALA A 20 -13.87 -1.13 -41.63
CA ALA A 20 -14.43 0.22 -41.51
C ALA A 20 -15.94 0.43 -41.26
N ALA A 21 -16.25 0.96 -40.07
CA ALA A 21 -17.34 1.92 -39.88
C ALA A 21 -16.75 3.21 -39.27
N ALA A 22 -16.96 4.32 -39.98
CA ALA A 22 -16.54 5.65 -39.58
C ALA A 22 -17.32 6.13 -38.36
N GLY A 23 -16.62 6.35 -37.26
CA GLY A 23 -17.06 7.14 -36.11
C GLY A 23 -15.88 8.01 -35.70
N ALA A 24 -16.07 9.32 -35.68
CA ALA A 24 -15.05 10.32 -35.39
C ALA A 24 -14.33 10.03 -34.04
N PRO A 25 -13.00 10.16 -33.93
CA PRO A 25 -12.36 10.19 -32.64
C PRO A 25 -12.54 11.60 -32.06
N GLU A 26 -13.46 11.76 -31.11
CA GLU A 26 -13.32 12.82 -30.11
C GLU A 26 -12.02 12.52 -29.35
N ALA A 27 -11.02 13.37 -29.58
CA ALA A 27 -9.77 13.34 -28.85
C ALA A 27 -10.09 13.42 -27.34
N PRO A 28 -9.57 12.53 -26.49
CA PRO A 28 -9.61 12.79 -25.06
C PRO A 28 -8.75 14.03 -24.84
N VAL A 29 -9.42 15.12 -24.47
CA VAL A 29 -8.78 16.33 -23.94
C VAL A 29 -7.83 15.85 -22.85
N ALA A 30 -6.53 15.98 -23.12
CA ALA A 30 -5.49 15.74 -22.15
C ALA A 30 -5.82 16.63 -20.95
N ARG A 31 -6.36 16.01 -19.90
CA ARG A 31 -6.56 16.66 -18.62
C ARG A 31 -5.15 16.96 -18.14
N ALA A 32 -4.76 18.22 -18.28
CA ALA A 32 -3.50 18.72 -17.77
C ALA A 32 -3.39 18.22 -16.34
N ALA A 33 -2.44 17.33 -16.10
CA ALA A 33 -2.03 16.97 -14.77
C ALA A 33 -1.50 18.27 -14.17
N THR A 34 -2.35 18.96 -13.43
CA THR A 34 -1.88 19.90 -12.42
C THR A 34 -1.13 19.02 -11.45
N SER A 35 0.19 18.97 -11.62
CA SER A 35 1.10 18.76 -10.52
C SER A 35 0.78 19.89 -9.53
N ASP A 36 -0.22 19.67 -8.70
CA ASP A 36 -0.30 20.31 -7.41
C ASP A 36 0.98 19.87 -6.73
N SER A 37 1.97 20.76 -6.80
CA SER A 37 3.16 20.74 -5.97
C SER A 37 2.66 20.76 -4.53
N ILE A 38 2.40 19.57 -3.98
CA ILE A 38 2.04 19.38 -2.60
C ILE A 38 3.14 20.08 -1.80
N ALA A 39 2.72 21.03 -0.98
CA ALA A 39 3.59 21.78 -0.09
C ALA A 39 4.62 20.82 0.51
N PHE A 40 5.90 21.16 0.38
CA PHE A 40 7.00 20.51 1.09
C PHE A 40 6.59 20.45 2.57
N SER A 41 6.02 19.31 2.97
CA SER A 41 5.76 19.05 4.37
C SER A 41 7.15 18.88 4.94
N SER A 42 7.56 19.83 5.76
CA SER A 42 8.83 19.74 6.48
C SER A 42 8.95 18.34 7.07
N ASP A 43 10.13 17.75 6.97
CA ASP A 43 10.33 16.43 7.53
C ASP A 43 9.96 16.41 9.02
N PRO A 44 9.38 15.29 9.52
CA PRO A 44 9.05 15.15 10.92
C PRO A 44 10.25 15.43 11.82
N THR A 45 10.02 16.04 12.98
CA THR A 45 11.07 16.26 13.99
C THR A 45 11.64 14.93 14.48
N PRO A 46 12.86 14.89 15.07
CA PRO A 46 13.46 13.64 15.54
C PRO A 46 12.57 12.84 16.51
N GLU A 47 11.82 13.52 17.36
CA GLU A 47 10.87 12.88 18.27
C GLU A 47 9.68 12.27 17.51
N GLU A 48 9.14 12.98 16.53
CA GLU A 48 8.06 12.47 15.68
C GLU A 48 8.53 11.28 14.84
N GLN A 49 9.74 11.33 14.30
CA GLN A 49 10.35 10.21 13.58
C GLN A 49 10.42 8.95 14.44
N GLU A 50 10.78 9.07 15.71
CA GLU A 50 10.80 7.93 16.62
C GLU A 50 9.39 7.38 16.89
N ARG A 51 8.39 8.26 17.00
CA ARG A 51 6.98 7.83 17.12
C ARG A 51 6.50 7.10 15.87
N LEU A 52 6.83 7.60 14.67
CA LEU A 52 6.52 6.95 13.40
C LEU A 52 7.22 5.59 13.30
N ARG A 53 8.47 5.49 13.74
CA ARG A 53 9.23 4.23 13.76
C ARG A 53 8.57 3.17 14.63
N GLN A 54 8.00 3.54 15.76
CA GLN A 54 7.28 2.60 16.61
C GLN A 54 5.98 2.08 15.98
N ILE A 55 5.27 2.92 15.22
CA ILE A 55 4.09 2.48 14.46
C ILE A 55 4.53 1.55 13.32
N ALA A 56 5.55 1.96 12.56
CA ALA A 56 6.11 1.17 11.46
C ALA A 56 6.63 -0.19 11.94
N GLY A 57 7.28 -0.24 13.10
CA GLY A 57 7.75 -1.46 13.74
C GLY A 57 6.61 -2.43 14.07
N ALA A 58 5.46 -1.93 14.51
CA ALA A 58 4.29 -2.77 14.75
C ALA A 58 3.66 -3.36 13.48
N ILE A 59 3.88 -2.76 12.31
CA ILE A 59 3.34 -3.24 11.01
C ILE A 59 4.35 -4.15 10.30
N TRP A 60 5.62 -3.73 10.22
CA TRP A 60 6.66 -4.39 9.42
C TRP A 60 7.74 -5.10 10.22
N ASN A 61 7.76 -4.99 11.56
CA ASN A 61 8.85 -5.33 12.50
C ASN A 61 9.88 -4.21 12.73
N ASP A 62 10.43 -4.18 13.95
CA ASP A 62 11.33 -3.14 14.44
C ASP A 62 12.66 -3.08 13.68
N SER A 63 13.21 -4.22 13.28
CA SER A 63 14.49 -4.30 12.56
C SER A 63 14.40 -3.58 11.21
N LEU A 64 13.29 -3.77 10.49
CA LEU A 64 13.09 -3.10 9.22
C LEU A 64 12.81 -1.60 9.40
N ALA A 65 11.98 -1.25 10.38
CA ALA A 65 11.64 0.16 10.65
C ALA A 65 12.84 0.99 11.12
N ALA A 66 13.79 0.36 11.84
CA ALA A 66 15.02 1.02 12.27
C ALA A 66 15.92 1.46 11.11
N GLY A 67 15.86 0.75 9.98
CA GLY A 67 16.66 1.07 8.78
C GLY A 67 16.08 2.20 7.92
N TRP A 68 14.87 2.68 8.22
CA TRP A 68 14.18 3.68 7.40
C TRP A 68 14.41 5.10 7.89
N ASN A 69 14.55 6.02 6.93
CA ASN A 69 14.46 7.45 7.14
C ASN A 69 12.98 7.84 7.25
N MET A 70 12.56 8.34 8.40
CA MET A 70 11.16 8.68 8.69
C MET A 70 10.83 10.10 8.19
N ASN A 71 11.02 10.31 6.89
CA ASN A 71 10.72 11.58 6.22
C ASN A 71 9.20 11.79 6.03
N SER A 72 8.85 12.92 5.43
CA SER A 72 7.45 13.28 5.14
C SER A 72 6.73 12.28 4.23
N ASP A 73 7.41 11.71 3.23
CA ASP A 73 6.85 10.70 2.33
C ASP A 73 6.56 9.37 3.04
N VAL A 74 7.47 8.93 3.91
CA VAL A 74 7.24 7.76 4.77
C VAL A 74 6.05 8.00 5.69
N ALA A 75 5.89 9.21 6.26
CA ALA A 75 4.73 9.55 7.07
C ALA A 75 3.41 9.47 6.26
N ALA A 76 3.42 9.88 4.99
CA ALA A 76 2.26 9.79 4.11
C ALA A 76 1.88 8.33 3.80
N ILE A 77 2.86 7.49 3.47
CA ILE A 77 2.65 6.06 3.24
C ILE A 77 2.16 5.37 4.52
N LEU A 78 2.79 5.66 5.67
CA LEU A 78 2.40 5.09 6.95
C LEU A 78 0.97 5.50 7.37
N SER A 79 0.56 6.72 7.05
CA SER A 79 -0.81 7.19 7.24
C SER A 79 -1.79 6.39 6.38
N THR A 80 -1.46 6.19 5.12
CA THR A 80 -2.30 5.42 4.18
C THR A 80 -2.45 3.98 4.65
N ALA A 81 -1.34 3.32 4.97
CA ALA A 81 -1.31 1.96 5.50
C ALA A 81 -2.12 1.84 6.80
N THR A 82 -1.98 2.80 7.72
CA THR A 82 -2.77 2.85 8.97
C THR A 82 -4.26 2.87 8.68
N GLY A 83 -4.71 3.73 7.76
CA GLY A 83 -6.12 3.83 7.38
C GLY A 83 -6.66 2.54 6.78
N GLU A 84 -5.87 1.86 5.94
CA GLU A 84 -6.27 0.57 5.37
C GLU A 84 -6.42 -0.52 6.42
N ILE A 85 -5.49 -0.62 7.36
CA ILE A 85 -5.57 -1.61 8.45
C ILE A 85 -6.83 -1.36 9.28
N LEU A 86 -7.09 -0.10 9.66
CA LEU A 86 -8.25 0.28 10.46
C LEU A 86 -9.59 0.05 9.73
N LYS A 87 -9.60 0.21 8.41
CA LYS A 87 -10.76 -0.07 7.57
C LYS A 87 -10.98 -1.57 7.41
N CYS A 88 -9.92 -2.34 7.15
CA CYS A 88 -9.99 -3.80 7.03
C CYS A 88 -10.51 -4.43 8.32
N SER A 89 -10.04 -3.95 9.47
CA SER A 89 -10.42 -4.47 10.78
C SER A 89 -11.85 -4.11 11.20
N GLU A 90 -12.50 -3.16 10.54
CA GLU A 90 -13.91 -2.81 10.78
C GLU A 90 -14.83 -4.02 10.68
N ALA A 91 -14.57 -4.87 9.68
CA ALA A 91 -15.40 -6.02 9.36
C ALA A 91 -15.40 -7.07 10.49
N PHE A 92 -14.49 -6.95 11.46
CA PHE A 92 -14.26 -7.98 12.45
C PHE A 92 -14.59 -7.55 13.89
N ALA A 93 -14.86 -6.26 14.18
CA ALA A 93 -15.45 -5.66 15.40
C ALA A 93 -15.03 -6.10 16.83
N LEU A 94 -14.28 -7.19 17.06
CA LEU A 94 -13.93 -7.68 18.41
C LEU A 94 -12.70 -6.99 19.01
N VAL A 95 -11.93 -6.23 18.22
CA VAL A 95 -10.81 -5.42 18.72
C VAL A 95 -11.20 -3.95 18.71
N PRO A 96 -11.26 -3.28 19.88
CA PRO A 96 -11.55 -1.85 19.95
C PRO A 96 -10.58 -1.05 19.09
N ARG A 97 -11.12 -0.36 18.07
CA ARG A 97 -10.33 0.46 17.16
C ARG A 97 -10.13 1.87 17.75
N PRO A 98 -9.01 2.53 17.46
CA PRO A 98 -8.91 3.98 17.63
C PRO A 98 -10.03 4.67 16.85
N ALA A 99 -10.89 5.44 17.54
CA ALA A 99 -11.99 6.15 16.90
C ALA A 99 -11.48 7.40 16.16
N GLY A 100 -12.12 7.72 15.03
CA GLY A 100 -11.91 9.01 14.35
C GLY A 100 -10.58 9.14 13.61
N PHE A 101 -10.15 8.11 12.86
CA PHE A 101 -8.93 8.19 12.05
C PHE A 101 -8.98 9.39 11.08
N ILE A 102 -7.98 10.25 11.18
CA ILE A 102 -7.75 11.37 10.26
C ILE A 102 -6.38 11.13 9.60
N PRO A 103 -6.30 10.98 8.26
CA PRO A 103 -5.02 10.80 7.60
C PRO A 103 -4.05 11.96 7.84
N GLY A 104 -2.77 11.65 8.06
CA GLY A 104 -1.67 12.60 8.11
C GLY A 104 -0.76 12.43 9.33
N LEU A 105 0.40 13.12 9.27
CA LEU A 105 1.44 13.09 10.29
C LEU A 105 0.89 13.41 11.69
N GLY A 106 0.06 14.45 11.81
CA GLY A 106 -0.46 14.90 13.11
C GLY A 106 -1.25 13.80 13.83
N TYR A 107 -2.06 13.01 13.11
CA TYR A 107 -2.78 11.91 13.73
C TYR A 107 -1.83 10.78 14.16
N LEU A 108 -0.91 10.38 13.28
CA LEU A 108 0.07 9.34 13.61
C LEU A 108 0.87 9.70 14.86
N VAL A 109 1.37 10.94 14.92
CA VAL A 109 2.17 11.45 16.03
C VAL A 109 1.36 11.62 17.31
N ASN A 110 0.10 12.03 17.25
CA ASN A 110 -0.72 12.21 18.44
C ASN A 110 -1.20 10.88 19.03
N TYR A 111 -1.47 9.89 18.18
CA TYR A 111 -2.06 8.61 18.56
C TYR A 111 -1.09 7.44 18.49
N TRP A 112 0.23 7.69 18.39
CA TRP A 112 1.24 6.68 18.09
C TRP A 112 1.21 5.46 19.02
N LYS A 113 1.01 5.65 20.33
CA LYS A 113 0.91 4.54 21.30
C LYS A 113 -0.32 3.68 21.02
N ASN A 114 -1.47 4.32 20.84
CA ASN A 114 -2.73 3.64 20.56
C ASN A 114 -2.63 2.83 19.26
N LEU A 115 -2.03 3.41 18.22
CA LEU A 115 -1.81 2.74 16.93
C LEU A 115 -0.85 1.56 17.06
N ARG A 116 0.31 1.76 17.68
CA ARG A 116 1.30 0.70 17.91
C ARG A 116 0.67 -0.46 18.68
N ASP A 117 0.06 -0.19 19.82
CA ASP A 117 -0.50 -1.23 20.69
C ASP A 117 -1.65 -1.96 19.99
N TYR A 118 -2.50 -1.23 19.26
CA TYR A 118 -3.54 -1.81 18.43
C TYR A 118 -2.97 -2.75 17.36
N PHE A 119 -1.96 -2.33 16.60
CA PHE A 119 -1.35 -3.17 15.57
C PHE A 119 -0.65 -4.39 16.14
N LEU A 120 0.02 -4.28 17.29
CA LEU A 120 0.61 -5.42 17.98
C LEU A 120 -0.43 -6.44 18.41
N VAL A 121 -1.60 -6.01 18.89
CA VAL A 121 -2.70 -6.92 19.23
C VAL A 121 -3.28 -7.56 17.98
N VAL A 122 -3.61 -6.75 16.96
CA VAL A 122 -4.25 -7.22 15.73
C VAL A 122 -3.35 -8.18 14.95
N ALA A 123 -2.05 -7.87 14.82
CA ALA A 123 -1.10 -8.67 14.06
C ALA A 123 -0.93 -10.10 14.62
N ASN A 124 -1.13 -10.27 15.92
CA ASN A 124 -1.02 -11.54 16.63
C ASN A 124 -2.33 -12.35 16.64
N ASP A 125 -3.45 -11.76 16.27
CA ASP A 125 -4.69 -12.52 16.15
C ASP A 125 -4.72 -13.36 14.86
N ARG A 126 -5.19 -14.60 14.97
CA ARG A 126 -5.30 -15.56 13.86
C ARG A 126 -6.18 -15.04 12.71
N THR A 127 -7.23 -14.30 13.02
CA THR A 127 -8.22 -13.80 12.06
C THR A 127 -7.90 -12.38 11.62
N TYR A 128 -7.60 -11.48 12.57
CA TYR A 128 -7.43 -10.05 12.29
C TYR A 128 -6.03 -9.72 11.77
N GLY A 129 -5.04 -10.57 12.05
CA GLY A 129 -3.67 -10.35 11.61
C GLY A 129 -3.50 -10.32 10.09
N ALA A 130 -4.49 -10.83 9.34
CA ALA A 130 -4.52 -10.72 7.89
C ALA A 130 -4.53 -9.26 7.40
N CYS A 131 -5.21 -8.34 8.10
CA CYS A 131 -5.24 -6.93 7.74
C CYS A 131 -3.85 -6.29 7.80
N VAL A 132 -3.14 -6.49 8.92
CA VAL A 132 -1.79 -5.95 9.10
C VAL A 132 -0.82 -6.59 8.11
N LYS A 133 -0.84 -7.92 7.98
CA LYS A 133 0.08 -8.66 7.10
C LYS A 133 -0.14 -8.32 5.62
N ALA A 134 -1.39 -8.22 5.17
CA ALA A 134 -1.69 -7.86 3.78
C ALA A 134 -1.24 -6.43 3.48
N THR A 135 -1.58 -5.46 4.33
CA THR A 135 -1.10 -4.07 4.15
C THR A 135 0.42 -3.99 4.20
N ALA A 136 1.07 -4.71 5.12
CA ALA A 136 2.53 -4.74 5.20
C ALA A 136 3.17 -5.25 3.90
N LEU A 137 2.61 -6.30 3.29
CA LEU A 137 3.08 -6.82 2.00
C LEU A 137 2.83 -5.83 0.86
N ASN A 138 1.63 -5.25 0.79
CA ASN A 138 1.23 -4.34 -0.30
C ASN A 138 2.03 -3.04 -0.33
N TYR A 139 2.43 -2.52 0.83
CA TYR A 139 3.12 -1.22 0.94
C TYR A 139 4.64 -1.34 1.14
N ARG A 140 5.20 -2.55 1.16
CA ARG A 140 6.63 -2.76 1.46
C ARG A 140 7.55 -1.97 0.52
N SER A 141 7.36 -2.11 -0.79
CA SER A 141 8.20 -1.42 -1.76
C SER A 141 8.00 0.10 -1.74
N ALA A 142 6.75 0.54 -1.53
CA ALA A 142 6.44 1.97 -1.48
C ALA A 142 7.13 2.67 -0.31
N ILE A 143 7.08 2.08 0.89
CA ILE A 143 7.74 2.68 2.08
C ILE A 143 9.27 2.62 2.00
N GLU A 144 9.84 1.61 1.35
CA GLU A 144 11.29 1.53 1.10
C GLU A 144 11.76 2.61 0.11
N MET A 145 11.02 2.84 -0.99
CA MET A 145 11.33 3.92 -1.93
C MET A 145 11.16 5.31 -1.29
N ALA A 146 10.05 5.52 -0.57
CA ALA A 146 9.82 6.74 0.19
C ALA A 146 10.94 6.99 1.21
N SER A 147 11.39 5.96 1.93
CA SER A 147 12.53 6.05 2.86
C SER A 147 13.85 6.39 2.15
N ALA A 148 14.01 6.01 0.88
CA ALA A 148 15.17 6.37 0.08
C ALA A 148 15.06 7.78 -0.53
N GLY A 149 13.89 8.43 -0.43
CA GLY A 149 13.61 9.74 -1.00
C GLY A 149 13.32 9.69 -2.50
N ILE A 150 12.69 8.61 -2.99
CA ILE A 150 12.37 8.34 -4.39
C ILE A 150 10.88 8.02 -4.54
#